data_AF-A0A659UI95-F1
#
_entry.id   AF-A0A659UI95-F1
#
_cell.length_a   1.000
_cell.length_b   1.000
_cell.length_c   1.000
_cell.angle_alpha   90.00
_cell.angle_beta   90.00
_cell.angle_gamma   90.00
#
_symmetry.space_group_name_H-M   'P 1'
#
loop_
_entity.id
_entity.type
_entity.pdbx_description
1 polymer ?
#
loop_
_entity_poly.entity_id
_entity_poly.type
_entity_poly.pdbx_seq_one_letter_code
_entity_poly.pdbx_strand_id
1 'polypeptide(L)'
;MAVDVFSSHRHDDAMRLDRHRAAIVVIDMVNEFCKPGGAMVLPGYETLVPPQLAVIEAARAAGVPVIWVHDAHRPGMRREREWVKRTPHCVEGS
;
A
#
# COMPACT_ATOMS: atom_id res chain seq x y z
N MET A 1 4.97 -15.49 -20.33
CA MET A 1 4.58 -14.86 -19.06
C MET A 1 3.47 -13.88 -19.41
N ALA A 2 2.32 -13.96 -18.74
CA ALA A 2 1.19 -13.09 -19.05
C ALA A 2 1.66 -11.64 -18.90
N VAL A 3 1.42 -10.85 -19.95
CA VAL A 3 1.74 -9.43 -19.99
C VAL A 3 0.96 -8.79 -18.85
N ASP A 4 1.71 -8.21 -17.93
CA ASP A 4 1.19 -7.42 -16.83
C ASP A 4 0.26 -6.32 -17.39
N VAL A 5 -1.03 -6.37 -17.05
CA VAL A 5 -2.02 -5.31 -17.40
C VAL A 5 -1.93 -4.15 -16.40
N PHE A 6 -1.00 -4.22 -15.45
CA PHE A 6 -0.72 -3.11 -14.56
C PHE A 6 -0.19 -1.94 -15.38
N SER A 7 -0.71 -0.75 -15.09
CA SER A 7 -0.29 0.52 -15.69
C SER A 7 1.10 0.94 -15.18
N SER A 8 2.03 -0.01 -15.04
CA SER A 8 3.42 0.27 -14.72
C SER A 8 4.06 0.94 -15.93
N HIS A 9 4.62 2.12 -15.71
CA HIS A 9 5.54 2.73 -16.65
C HIS A 9 6.90 2.72 -15.98
N ARG A 10 7.75 1.81 -16.45
CA ARG A 10 9.12 1.73 -15.97
C ARG A 10 9.93 2.79 -16.71
N HIS A 11 10.49 3.70 -15.95
CA HIS A 11 11.53 4.59 -16.46
C HIS A 11 12.86 3.86 -16.34
N ASP A 12 13.55 3.65 -17.46
CA ASP A 12 14.86 2.99 -17.51
C ASP A 12 16.01 3.94 -17.09
N ASP A 13 15.70 5.22 -16.95
CA ASP A 13 16.65 6.24 -16.49
C ASP A 13 16.94 6.10 -14.99
N ALA A 14 18.21 6.27 -14.62
CA ALA A 14 18.62 6.31 -13.23
C ALA A 14 18.06 7.56 -12.53
N MET A 15 17.20 7.36 -11.52
CA MET A 15 16.70 8.44 -10.68
C MET A 15 17.61 8.68 -9.48
N ARG A 16 18.00 9.94 -9.26
CA ARG A 16 18.70 10.38 -8.03
C ARG A 16 17.71 11.07 -7.10
N LEU A 17 17.58 10.55 -5.89
CA LEU A 17 16.74 11.13 -4.84
C LEU A 17 17.62 11.83 -3.80
N ASP A 18 17.29 13.08 -3.48
CA ASP A 18 17.85 13.77 -2.32
C ASP A 18 17.08 13.33 -1.07
N ARG A 19 17.80 12.69 -0.13
CA ARG A 19 17.20 12.18 1.12
C ARG A 19 16.52 13.26 1.97
N HIS A 20 16.93 14.52 1.83
CA HIS A 20 16.32 15.64 2.57
C HIS A 20 15.06 16.18 1.87
N ARG A 21 14.75 15.69 0.67
CA ARG A 21 13.62 16.12 -0.17
C ARG A 21 12.78 14.94 -0.67
N ALA A 22 12.97 13.76 -0.08
CA ALA A 22 12.28 12.53 -0.44
C ALA A 22 11.62 11.90 0.80
N ALA A 23 10.59 11.09 0.55
CA ALA A 23 9.95 10.23 1.53
C ALA A 23 9.44 8.98 0.81
N ILE A 24 9.31 7.88 1.56
CA ILE A 24 8.59 6.68 1.12
C ILE A 24 7.19 6.73 1.73
N VAL A 25 6.16 6.57 0.89
CA VAL A 25 4.77 6.44 1.34
C VAL A 25 4.32 5.02 1.05
N VAL A 26 3.99 4.27 2.09
CA VAL A 26 3.47 2.91 1.99
C VAL A 26 1.96 2.98 2.11
N ILE A 27 1.27 2.56 1.05
CA ILE A 27 -0.19 2.70 0.90
C ILE A 27 -0.84 1.35 1.14
N ASP A 28 -1.78 1.32 2.10
CA ASP A 28 -2.78 0.26 2.27
C ASP A 28 -2.22 -1.17 2.36
N MET A 29 -1.00 -1.32 2.87
CA MET A 29 -0.43 -2.62 3.22
C MET A 29 -0.98 -3.12 4.57
N VAL A 30 -2.31 -3.23 4.68
CA VAL A 30 -3.04 -3.65 5.88
C VAL A 30 -3.55 -5.08 5.76
N ASN A 31 -3.82 -5.73 6.90
CA ASN A 31 -4.24 -7.14 6.93
C ASN A 31 -5.50 -7.40 6.09
N GLU A 32 -6.44 -6.45 6.03
CA GLU A 32 -7.69 -6.56 5.26
C GLU A 32 -7.47 -6.82 3.76
N PHE A 33 -6.35 -6.33 3.22
CA PHE A 33 -5.95 -6.54 1.83
C PHE A 33 -4.83 -7.58 1.68
N CYS A 34 -4.06 -7.83 2.75
CA CYS A 34 -2.81 -8.57 2.69
C CYS A 34 -2.75 -9.81 3.59
N LYS A 35 -3.84 -10.32 4.14
CA LYS A 35 -3.82 -11.59 4.90
C LYS A 35 -5.07 -12.43 4.67
N PRO A 36 -4.97 -13.77 4.71
CA PRO A 36 -6.14 -14.63 4.75
C PRO A 36 -7.08 -14.22 5.89
N GLY A 37 -8.37 -14.09 5.58
CA GLY A 37 -9.39 -13.64 6.52
C GLY A 37 -9.73 -12.15 6.42
N GLY A 38 -8.98 -11.35 5.65
CA GLY A 38 -9.38 -9.99 5.32
C GLY A 38 -10.63 -9.93 4.45
N ALA A 39 -11.40 -8.85 4.57
CA ALA A 39 -12.63 -8.59 3.85
C ALA A 39 -12.41 -8.35 2.35
N MET A 40 -11.21 -7.91 1.96
CA MET A 40 -10.88 -7.54 0.58
C MET A 40 -9.47 -7.98 0.15
N VAL A 41 -9.06 -9.20 0.53
CA VAL A 41 -7.73 -9.73 0.20
C VAL A 41 -7.42 -9.60 -1.30
N LEU A 42 -6.29 -8.98 -1.61
CA LEU A 42 -5.79 -8.82 -2.98
C LEU A 42 -4.92 -10.03 -3.34
N PRO A 43 -5.33 -10.87 -4.32
CA PRO A 43 -4.53 -12.02 -4.71
C PRO A 43 -3.14 -11.61 -5.19
N GLY A 44 -2.10 -12.26 -4.66
CA GLY A 44 -0.71 -12.01 -5.05
C GLY A 44 -0.03 -10.86 -4.30
N TYR A 45 -0.64 -10.29 -3.26
CA TYR A 45 -0.02 -9.26 -2.41
C TYR A 45 1.35 -9.70 -1.88
N GLU A 46 1.56 -11.01 -1.67
CA GLU A 46 2.82 -11.58 -1.17
C GLU A 46 4.01 -11.21 -2.07
N THR A 47 3.76 -11.07 -3.37
CA THR A 47 4.81 -10.70 -4.35
C THR A 47 5.26 -9.25 -4.18
N LEU A 48 4.41 -8.40 -3.59
CA LEU A 48 4.69 -6.98 -3.35
C LEU A 48 5.50 -6.76 -2.06
N VAL A 49 5.41 -7.67 -1.09
CA VAL A 49 5.99 -7.48 0.24
C VAL A 49 7.53 -7.43 0.21
N PRO A 50 8.26 -8.39 -0.39
CA PRO A 50 9.73 -8.35 -0.40
C PRO A 50 10.34 -7.09 -1.04
N PRO A 51 9.94 -6.65 -2.26
CA PRO A 51 10.53 -5.45 -2.86
C PRO A 51 10.18 -4.16 -2.08
N GLN A 52 8.98 -4.07 -1.50
CA GLN A 52 8.63 -2.94 -0.64
C GLN A 52 9.49 -2.89 0.62
N LEU A 53 9.71 -4.03 1.28
CA LEU A 53 10.58 -4.12 2.46
C LEU A 53 11.99 -3.63 2.14
N ALA A 54 12.57 -4.06 1.01
CA ALA A 54 13.89 -3.63 0.59
C ALA A 54 14.00 -2.09 0.46
N VAL A 55 13.00 -1.44 -0.12
CA VAL A 55 12.96 0.03 -0.26
C VAL A 55 12.75 0.72 1.09
N ILE A 56 11.85 0.19 1.93
CA ILE A 56 11.56 0.73 3.27
C ILE A 56 12.81 0.65 4.16
N GLU A 57 13.52 -0.47 4.14
CA GLU A 57 14.74 -0.68 4.92
C GLU A 57 15.86 0.25 4.45
N ALA A 58 16.06 0.38 3.13
CA ALA A 58 17.03 1.32 2.57
C ALA A 58 16.72 2.77 2.94
N ALA A 59 15.44 3.16 2.89
CA ALA A 59 15.00 4.49 3.28
C ALA A 59 15.27 4.77 4.77
N ARG A 60 14.92 3.83 5.65
CA ARG A 60 15.20 3.93 7.10
C ARG A 60 16.69 4.05 7.37
N ALA A 61 17.51 3.22 6.73
CA ALA A 61 18.97 3.27 6.87
C ALA A 61 19.58 4.60 6.42
N ALA A 62 18.99 5.24 5.40
CA ALA A 62 19.43 6.55 4.90
C ALA A 62 18.88 7.76 5.69
N GLY A 63 17.99 7.54 6.66
CA GLY A 63 17.28 8.58 7.39
C GLY A 63 16.18 9.28 6.60
N VAL A 64 15.66 8.61 5.55
CA VAL A 64 14.51 9.07 4.76
C VAL A 64 13.21 8.72 5.51
N PRO A 65 12.25 9.65 5.63
CA PRO A 65 10.96 9.35 6.25
C PRO A 65 10.23 8.20 5.55
N VAL A 66 9.66 7.29 6.34
CA VAL A 66 8.73 6.26 5.88
C VAL A 66 7.38 6.54 6.51
N ILE A 67 6.41 6.89 5.68
CA ILE A 67 5.05 7.28 6.08
C ILE A 67 4.10 6.16 5.68
N TRP A 68 3.29 5.72 6.61
CA TRP A 68 2.26 4.72 6.37
C TRP A 68 0.93 5.44 6.24
N VAL A 69 0.23 5.16 5.15
CA VAL A 69 -1.13 5.62 4.92
C VAL A 69 -1.99 4.39 4.82
N HIS A 70 -3.07 4.37 5.60
CA HIS A 70 -3.99 3.27 5.67
C HIS A 70 -5.39 3.80 5.45
N ASP A 71 -6.15 3.10 4.63
CA ASP A 71 -7.58 3.22 4.61
C ASP A 71 -8.17 2.85 5.98
N ALA A 72 -9.14 3.64 6.44
CA ALA A 72 -9.74 3.54 7.76
C ALA A 72 -11.14 4.18 7.77
N HIS A 73 -12.17 3.34 7.76
CA HIS A 73 -13.57 3.75 7.81
C HIS A 73 -14.07 3.84 9.25
N ARG A 74 -14.60 5.02 9.63
CA ARG A 74 -15.18 5.21 10.96
C ARG A 74 -16.42 4.33 11.15
N PRO A 75 -16.53 3.61 12.28
CA PRO A 75 -17.71 2.79 12.56
C PRO A 75 -18.98 3.64 12.68
N GLY A 76 -20.11 3.08 12.23
CA GLY A 76 -21.42 3.71 12.38
C GLY A 76 -21.70 4.91 11.46
N MET A 77 -20.84 5.19 10.47
CA MET A 77 -21.14 6.24 9.48
C MET A 77 -22.39 5.90 8.68
N ARG A 78 -23.34 6.83 8.64
CA ARG A 78 -24.56 6.70 7.84
C ARG A 78 -24.19 6.83 6.36
N ARG A 79 -24.39 5.76 5.59
CA ARG A 79 -24.17 5.70 4.14
C ARG A 79 -22.71 5.95 3.75
N GLU A 80 -21.79 5.14 4.26
CA GLU A 80 -20.45 5.07 3.69
C GLU A 80 -20.55 4.80 2.17
N ARG A 81 -20.07 5.75 1.37
CA ARG A 81 -20.24 5.74 -0.09
C ARG A 81 -19.35 4.68 -0.73
N GLU A 82 -18.20 4.41 -0.12
CA GLU A 82 -17.30 3.36 -0.58
C GLU A 82 -17.97 1.99 -0.53
N TRP A 83 -18.71 1.70 0.55
CA TRP A 83 -19.40 0.43 0.74
C TRP A 83 -20.57 0.21 -0.24
N VAL A 84 -20.97 1.23 -1.01
CA VAL A 84 -21.88 1.07 -2.14
C VAL A 84 -21.19 0.37 -3.32
N LYS A 85 -19.86 0.47 -3.40
CA LYS A 85 -19.03 -0.03 -4.52
C LYS A 85 -18.12 -1.20 -4.13
N ARG A 86 -17.77 -1.28 -2.85
CA ARG A 86 -16.80 -2.24 -2.30
C ARG A 86 -17.42 -2.97 -1.09
N THR A 87 -16.90 -4.15 -0.77
CA THR A 87 -17.21 -4.83 0.49
C THR A 87 -16.82 -3.91 1.65
N PRO A 88 -17.59 -3.83 2.75
CA PRO A 88 -17.14 -3.14 3.95
C PRO A 88 -15.80 -3.70 4.43
N HIS A 89 -14.82 -2.82 4.61
CA HIS A 89 -13.43 -3.16 4.94
C HIS A 89 -12.81 -2.06 5.79
N CYS A 90 -11.58 -2.28 6.28
CA CYS A 90 -10.76 -1.29 6.98
C CYS A 90 -11.52 -0.50 8.07
N VAL A 91 -12.35 -1.16 8.88
CA VAL A 91 -13.10 -0.47 9.94
C VAL A 91 -12.11 -0.02 11.02
N GLU A 92 -12.18 1.24 11.43
CA GLU A 92 -11.31 1.77 12.48
C GLU A 92 -11.39 0.90 13.75
N GLY A 93 -10.24 0.37 14.17
CA GLY A 93 -10.10 -0.49 15.35
C GLY A 93 -10.29 -1.99 15.13
N SER A 94 -10.46 -2.46 13.89
CA SER A 94 -10.48 -3.89 13.53
C SER A 94 -9.10 -4.53 13.48
#